data_AF-A0A7W0TXK0-F1
#
_entry.id   AF-A0A7W0TXK0-F1
#
_cell.length_a   1.000
_cell.length_b   1.000
_cell.length_c   1.000
_cell.angle_alpha   90.00
_cell.angle_beta   90.00
_cell.angle_gamma   90.00
#
_symmetry.space_group_name_H-M   'P 1'
#
loop_
_entity.id
_entity.type
_entity.pdbx_description
1 polymer ?
#
loop_
_entity_poly.entity_id
_entity_poly.type
_entity_poly.pdbx_seq_one_letter_code
_entity_poly.pdbx_strand_id
1 'polypeptide(L)'
;FEQPIGTGPFVVESWQKGASIVLRKNADYWLEGQPYLDEVIFTIVPDANTRIVQLQGGEMDIASDVPFSQIDTLEADDNLQVLVAPVGRVDYVAINHQREPFADPMVRQALNLAVDKAAIVQAVLYGRAEVAQSALPRMRFWNDETAPYPYDPEAARQLLAESTAGGGFSTTLGVTAGDAEHTAVATIMKDQLAQVGVEVEIYEGESAALYVDTFQGLDYDLVIQYHTTDTIDASQITRYAMASRDDGTGALWTGYVNERIDELAAEALTEQDPAVREELYFEIQQLGFDDAFILYLYFPDSRTGLRADINGFQILPTANYRMWEVWRSA
;
A
#
# COMPACT_ATOMS: atom_id res chain seq x y z
N PHE A 1 -23.47 -12.18 -0.91
CA PHE A 1 -24.37 -11.02 -1.06
C PHE A 1 -24.57 -10.75 -2.54
N GLU A 2 -25.60 -11.31 -3.19
CA GLU A 2 -25.78 -11.15 -4.66
C GLU A 2 -26.80 -10.08 -5.04
N GLN A 3 -27.61 -9.60 -4.09
CA GLN A 3 -28.59 -8.52 -4.27
C GLN A 3 -28.53 -7.59 -3.04
N PRO A 4 -27.55 -6.67 -2.97
CA PRO A 4 -27.45 -5.75 -1.85
C PRO A 4 -28.62 -4.76 -1.88
N ILE A 5 -29.24 -4.52 -0.72
CA ILE A 5 -30.27 -3.50 -0.53
C ILE A 5 -29.67 -2.46 0.42
N GLY A 6 -29.69 -1.18 0.02
CA GLY A 6 -29.14 -0.09 0.78
C GLY A 6 -29.88 1.23 0.54
N THR A 7 -29.45 2.28 1.23
CA THR A 7 -30.01 3.64 1.14
C THR A 7 -29.14 4.60 0.33
N GLY A 8 -28.16 4.05 -0.40
CA GLY A 8 -27.14 4.79 -1.12
C GLY A 8 -27.65 5.50 -2.39
N PRO A 9 -26.78 6.30 -3.03
CA PRO A 9 -27.13 7.08 -4.23
C PRO A 9 -27.38 6.22 -5.46
N PHE A 10 -26.87 4.99 -5.49
CA PHE A 10 -27.08 4.04 -6.58
C PHE A 10 -27.56 2.69 -6.07
N VAL A 11 -28.29 1.98 -6.92
CA VAL A 11 -28.79 0.62 -6.72
C VAL A 11 -28.06 -0.33 -7.67
N VAL A 12 -27.70 -1.54 -7.20
CA VAL A 12 -27.10 -2.56 -8.06
C VAL A 12 -28.14 -3.07 -9.05
N GLU A 13 -27.93 -2.81 -10.34
CA GLU A 13 -28.74 -3.35 -11.43
C GLU A 13 -28.25 -4.74 -11.84
N SER A 14 -26.94 -4.94 -11.96
CA SER A 14 -26.35 -6.25 -12.25
C SER A 14 -24.93 -6.38 -11.70
N TRP A 15 -24.54 -7.62 -11.39
CA TRP A 15 -23.17 -7.97 -11.02
C TRP A 15 -22.73 -9.24 -11.75
N GLN A 16 -21.78 -9.09 -12.67
CA GLN A 16 -21.10 -10.17 -13.36
C GLN A 16 -19.75 -10.38 -12.68
N LYS A 17 -19.64 -11.40 -11.83
CA LYS A 17 -18.42 -11.69 -11.06
C LYS A 17 -17.20 -11.78 -11.97
N GLY A 18 -16.15 -11.04 -11.65
CA GLY A 18 -14.91 -10.98 -12.43
C GLY A 18 -15.00 -10.15 -13.73
N ALA A 19 -16.14 -9.55 -14.05
CA ALA A 19 -16.32 -8.76 -15.27
C ALA A 19 -16.82 -7.33 -15.00
N SER A 20 -17.99 -7.16 -14.39
CA SER A 20 -18.56 -5.82 -14.22
C SER A 20 -19.63 -5.71 -13.13
N ILE A 21 -19.85 -4.49 -12.66
CA ILE A 21 -20.96 -4.10 -11.78
C ILE A 21 -21.66 -2.90 -12.42
N VAL A 22 -22.96 -3.01 -12.66
CA VAL A 22 -23.79 -1.91 -13.18
C VAL A 22 -24.64 -1.36 -12.05
N LEU A 23 -24.52 -0.05 -11.82
CA LEU A 23 -25.25 0.70 -10.82
C LEU A 23 -26.17 1.71 -11.49
N ARG A 24 -27.43 1.75 -11.08
CA ARG A 24 -28.42 2.76 -11.54
C ARG A 24 -28.68 3.78 -10.46
N LYS A 25 -28.99 5.01 -10.87
CA LYS A 25 -29.43 6.06 -9.96
C LYS A 25 -30.58 5.59 -9.05
N ASN A 26 -30.44 5.82 -7.76
CA ASN A 26 -31.54 5.65 -6.81
C ASN A 26 -32.47 6.86 -6.90
N ALA A 27 -33.66 6.68 -7.48
CA ALA A 27 -34.66 7.74 -7.61
C ALA A 27 -35.19 8.24 -6.25
N ASP A 28 -35.09 7.41 -5.21
CA ASP A 28 -35.51 7.70 -3.84
C ASP A 28 -34.32 8.09 -2.95
N TYR A 29 -33.20 8.53 -3.54
CA TYR A 29 -32.06 8.98 -2.74
C TYR A 29 -32.43 10.21 -1.92
N TRP A 30 -32.16 10.15 -0.62
CA TRP A 30 -32.64 11.13 0.35
C TRP A 30 -31.94 12.49 0.26
N LEU A 31 -30.79 12.58 -0.41
CA LEU A 31 -30.06 13.83 -0.60
C LEU A 31 -30.45 14.45 -1.94
N GLU A 32 -31.21 15.54 -1.89
CA GLU A 32 -31.70 16.24 -3.08
C GLU A 32 -30.55 16.72 -3.98
N GLY A 33 -30.75 16.62 -5.30
CA GLY A 33 -29.78 17.06 -6.30
C GLY A 33 -28.65 16.07 -6.60
N GLN A 34 -28.63 14.89 -5.96
CA GLN A 34 -27.64 13.83 -6.19
C GLN A 34 -28.31 12.44 -6.35
N PRO A 35 -27.62 11.44 -6.94
CA PRO A 35 -26.41 11.60 -7.75
C PRO A 35 -26.71 12.31 -9.09
N TYR A 36 -25.67 12.87 -9.71
CA TYR A 36 -25.79 13.51 -11.03
C TYR A 36 -25.87 12.51 -12.19
N LEU A 37 -25.22 11.35 -12.04
CA LEU A 37 -25.18 10.30 -13.06
C LEU A 37 -26.42 9.40 -12.98
N ASP A 38 -26.93 8.98 -14.14
CA ASP A 38 -28.03 8.00 -14.23
C ASP A 38 -27.53 6.55 -14.09
N GLU A 39 -26.29 6.29 -14.46
CA GLU A 39 -25.65 4.97 -14.45
C GLU A 39 -24.15 5.11 -14.15
N VAL A 40 -23.60 4.13 -13.43
CA VAL A 40 -22.16 3.92 -13.24
C VAL A 40 -21.85 2.46 -13.51
N ILE A 41 -20.87 2.20 -14.38
CA ILE A 41 -20.42 0.86 -14.71
C ILE A 41 -18.98 0.70 -14.23
N PHE A 42 -18.76 -0.22 -13.30
CA PHE A 42 -17.42 -0.66 -12.94
C PHE A 42 -17.06 -1.86 -13.79
N THR A 43 -15.98 -1.77 -14.57
CA THR A 43 -15.49 -2.86 -15.42
C THR A 43 -14.14 -3.34 -14.91
N ILE A 44 -13.98 -4.65 -14.76
CA ILE A 44 -12.74 -5.27 -14.29
C ILE A 44 -11.83 -5.48 -15.50
N VAL A 45 -10.77 -4.69 -15.57
CA VAL A 45 -9.72 -4.79 -16.59
C VAL A 45 -8.38 -4.90 -15.86
N PRO A 46 -7.85 -6.12 -15.67
CA PRO A 46 -6.65 -6.33 -14.84
C PRO A 46 -5.41 -5.61 -15.39
N ASP A 47 -5.18 -5.68 -16.70
CA ASP A 47 -4.02 -5.06 -17.34
C ASP A 47 -4.14 -3.53 -17.39
N ALA A 48 -3.17 -2.85 -16.78
CA ALA A 48 -3.17 -1.40 -16.67
C ALA A 48 -3.05 -0.70 -18.03
N ASN A 49 -2.23 -1.24 -18.95
CA ASN A 49 -2.08 -0.65 -20.28
C ASN A 49 -3.39 -0.72 -21.08
N THR A 50 -4.15 -1.81 -20.94
CA THR A 50 -5.47 -1.95 -21.54
C THR A 50 -6.44 -0.90 -21.00
N ARG A 51 -6.44 -0.62 -19.69
CA ARG A 51 -7.24 0.48 -19.12
C ARG A 51 -6.88 1.83 -19.73
N ILE A 52 -5.59 2.10 -19.94
CA ILE A 52 -5.13 3.36 -20.54
C ILE A 52 -5.58 3.50 -22.00
N VAL A 53 -5.45 2.43 -22.79
CA VAL A 53 -5.90 2.42 -24.19
C VAL A 53 -7.42 2.66 -24.27
N GLN A 54 -8.20 2.03 -23.38
CA GLN A 54 -9.65 2.22 -23.31
C GLN A 54 -10.04 3.63 -22.89
N LEU A 55 -9.30 4.24 -21.94
CA LEU A 55 -9.49 5.63 -21.54
C LEU A 55 -9.23 6.60 -22.73
N GLN A 56 -8.10 6.45 -23.42
CA GLN A 56 -7.74 7.24 -24.60
C GLN A 56 -8.76 7.07 -25.73
N GLY A 57 -9.25 5.84 -25.95
CA GLY A 57 -10.27 5.52 -26.94
C GLY A 57 -11.68 6.01 -26.57
N GLY A 58 -11.90 6.44 -25.32
CA GLY A 58 -13.21 6.85 -24.80
C GLY A 58 -14.16 5.69 -24.51
N GLU A 59 -13.65 4.47 -24.43
CA GLU A 59 -14.40 3.30 -23.93
C GLU A 59 -14.53 3.34 -22.40
N MET A 60 -13.59 4.00 -21.71
CA MET A 60 -13.64 4.29 -20.27
C MET A 60 -13.64 5.79 -20.03
N ASP A 61 -14.41 6.23 -19.03
CA ASP A 61 -14.41 7.61 -18.57
C ASP A 61 -13.37 7.87 -17.46
N ILE A 62 -13.07 6.83 -16.67
CA ILE A 62 -12.16 6.87 -15.52
C ILE A 62 -11.38 5.54 -15.48
N ALA A 63 -10.06 5.61 -15.33
CA ALA A 63 -9.18 4.46 -15.16
C ALA A 63 -8.35 4.62 -13.88
N SER A 64 -8.56 3.71 -12.92
CA SER A 64 -7.70 3.63 -11.72
C SER A 64 -6.34 3.00 -12.05
N ASP A 65 -5.39 3.26 -11.17
CA ASP A 65 -4.06 2.66 -11.21
C ASP A 65 -3.36 2.86 -12.55
N VAL A 66 -3.29 4.12 -12.97
CA VAL A 66 -2.49 4.55 -14.12
C VAL A 66 -1.02 4.14 -13.87
N PRO A 67 -0.34 3.47 -14.80
CA PRO A 67 1.09 3.22 -14.65
C PRO A 67 1.87 4.53 -14.48
N PHE A 68 2.78 4.61 -13.50
CA PHE A 68 3.54 5.85 -13.26
C PHE A 68 4.29 6.35 -14.51
N SER A 69 4.75 5.43 -15.36
CA SER A 69 5.42 5.71 -16.64
C SER A 69 4.54 6.40 -17.68
N GLN A 70 3.21 6.31 -17.55
CA GLN A 70 2.25 6.83 -18.52
C GLN A 70 1.68 8.19 -18.11
N ILE A 71 1.92 8.66 -16.87
CA ILE A 71 1.30 9.88 -16.35
C ILE A 71 1.62 11.09 -17.23
N ASP A 72 2.90 11.35 -17.52
CA ASP A 72 3.31 12.49 -18.36
C ASP A 72 2.70 12.43 -19.77
N THR A 73 2.52 11.22 -20.31
CA THR A 73 1.93 11.02 -21.64
C THR A 73 0.43 11.33 -21.63
N LEU A 74 -0.28 10.96 -20.56
CA LEU A 74 -1.70 11.22 -20.42
C LEU A 74 -2.00 12.67 -20.05
N GLU A 75 -1.14 13.31 -19.25
CA GLU A 75 -1.24 14.74 -18.95
C GLU A 75 -1.01 15.63 -20.18
N ALA A 76 -0.31 15.11 -21.20
CA ALA A 76 -0.09 15.81 -22.47
C ALA A 76 -1.27 15.67 -23.47
N ASP A 77 -2.27 14.85 -23.18
CA ASP A 77 -3.48 14.71 -24.00
C ASP A 77 -4.58 15.66 -23.50
N ASP A 78 -4.94 16.66 -24.30
CA ASP A 78 -5.97 17.65 -23.97
C ASP A 78 -7.37 17.04 -23.70
N ASN A 79 -7.61 15.78 -24.08
CA ASN A 79 -8.87 15.09 -23.82
C ASN A 79 -8.88 14.34 -22.49
N LEU A 80 -7.75 14.30 -21.78
CA LEU A 80 -7.56 13.56 -20.54
C LEU A 80 -7.06 14.48 -19.43
N GLN A 81 -7.19 13.98 -18.21
CA GLN A 81 -6.57 14.54 -17.02
C GLN A 81 -6.09 13.38 -16.14
N VAL A 82 -5.01 13.57 -15.41
CA VAL A 82 -4.54 12.61 -14.41
C VAL A 82 -4.62 13.28 -13.04
N LEU A 83 -5.33 12.65 -12.12
CA LEU A 83 -5.33 13.06 -10.73
C LEU A 83 -4.29 12.24 -9.99
N VAL A 84 -3.33 12.94 -9.39
CA VAL A 84 -2.32 12.38 -8.51
C VAL A 84 -2.51 12.95 -7.12
N ALA A 85 -2.61 12.09 -6.11
CA ALA A 85 -2.81 12.54 -4.74
C ALA A 85 -2.19 11.57 -3.73
N PRO A 86 -1.62 12.08 -2.63
CA PRO A 86 -1.20 11.24 -1.52
C PRO A 86 -2.42 10.54 -0.92
N VAL A 87 -2.25 9.26 -0.62
CA VAL A 87 -3.27 8.44 0.04
C VAL A 87 -2.66 7.74 1.24
N GLY A 88 -3.50 7.24 2.12
CA GLY A 88 -3.11 6.47 3.29
C GLY A 88 -2.68 5.06 2.90
N ARG A 89 -1.63 4.94 2.07
CA ARG A 89 -1.02 3.69 1.61
C ARG A 89 0.47 3.66 1.98
N VAL A 90 0.94 2.48 2.38
CA VAL A 90 2.38 2.19 2.59
C VAL A 90 2.72 0.92 1.85
N ASP A 91 3.80 0.94 1.07
CA ASP A 91 4.40 -0.25 0.46
C ASP A 91 5.65 -0.63 1.26
N TYR A 92 5.81 -1.93 1.48
CA TYR A 92 6.87 -2.50 2.31
C TYR A 92 7.17 -3.94 1.90
N VAL A 93 8.25 -4.50 2.45
CA VAL A 93 8.45 -5.96 2.43
C VAL A 93 8.17 -6.50 3.83
N ALA A 94 7.17 -7.37 3.92
CA ALA A 94 6.89 -8.11 5.14
C ALA A 94 8.03 -9.11 5.37
N ILE A 95 8.54 -9.15 6.59
CA ILE A 95 9.63 -10.04 7.00
C ILE A 95 9.05 -11.05 7.98
N ASN A 96 9.31 -12.34 7.80
CA ASN A 96 8.84 -13.35 8.75
C ASN A 96 9.78 -13.49 9.96
N HIS A 97 9.41 -12.92 11.10
CA HIS A 97 10.20 -12.93 12.34
C HIS A 97 10.35 -14.32 12.96
N GLN A 98 9.55 -15.30 12.53
CA GLN A 98 9.62 -16.68 13.04
C GLN A 98 10.63 -17.54 12.27
N ARG A 99 11.26 -17.00 11.22
CA ARG A 99 12.26 -17.70 10.42
C ARG A 99 13.65 -17.14 10.69
N GLU A 100 14.61 -18.03 10.81
CA GLU A 100 16.01 -17.64 10.74
C GLU A 100 16.36 -17.22 9.30
N PRO A 101 17.20 -16.20 9.10
CA PRO A 101 17.88 -15.41 10.13
C PRO A 101 17.11 -14.15 10.58
N PHE A 102 15.86 -13.98 10.15
CA PHE A 102 15.06 -12.76 10.34
C PHE A 102 14.58 -12.50 11.77
N ALA A 103 14.63 -13.50 12.65
CA ALA A 103 14.42 -13.32 14.08
C ALA A 103 15.42 -12.32 14.69
N ASP A 104 16.62 -12.22 14.13
CA ASP A 104 17.65 -11.28 14.55
C ASP A 104 17.35 -9.85 14.03
N PRO A 105 17.17 -8.85 14.92
CA PRO A 105 16.96 -7.45 14.51
C PRO A 105 18.10 -6.88 13.67
N MET A 106 19.35 -7.32 13.87
CA MET A 106 20.50 -6.85 13.10
C MET A 106 20.37 -7.23 11.62
N VAL A 107 19.79 -8.41 11.32
CA VAL A 107 19.51 -8.83 9.94
C VAL A 107 18.47 -7.90 9.32
N ARG A 108 17.37 -7.62 10.02
CA ARG A 108 16.30 -6.76 9.50
C ARG A 108 16.74 -5.30 9.29
N GLN A 109 17.55 -4.78 10.20
CA GLN A 109 18.19 -3.47 10.04
C GLN A 109 19.16 -3.47 8.85
N ALA A 110 19.95 -4.53 8.66
CA ALA A 110 20.84 -4.64 7.51
C ALA A 110 20.08 -4.66 6.18
N LEU A 111 18.94 -5.37 6.10
CA LEU A 111 18.10 -5.38 4.91
C LEU A 111 17.56 -3.98 4.59
N ASN A 112 17.13 -3.22 5.61
CA ASN A 112 16.74 -1.83 5.42
C ASN A 112 17.92 -0.99 4.92
N LEU A 113 19.12 -1.11 5.48
CA LEU A 113 20.29 -0.32 5.03
C LEU A 113 20.79 -0.70 3.62
N ALA A 114 20.59 -1.95 3.21
CA ALA A 114 21.06 -2.49 1.93
C ALA A 114 20.24 -2.05 0.71
N VAL A 115 19.05 -1.50 0.90
CA VAL A 115 18.14 -1.13 -0.20
C VAL A 115 18.11 0.38 -0.40
N ASP A 116 18.44 0.83 -1.62
CA ASP A 116 18.33 2.22 -2.07
C ASP A 116 16.89 2.52 -2.50
N LYS A 117 16.05 2.87 -1.53
CA LYS A 117 14.63 3.20 -1.78
C LYS A 117 14.48 4.44 -2.66
N ALA A 118 15.39 5.41 -2.57
CA ALA A 118 15.33 6.60 -3.39
C ALA A 118 15.58 6.28 -4.88
N ALA A 119 16.55 5.40 -5.16
CA ALA A 119 16.76 4.89 -6.51
C ALA A 119 15.55 4.09 -7.04
N ILE A 120 14.92 3.27 -6.19
CA ILE A 120 13.69 2.54 -6.54
C ILE A 120 12.56 3.51 -6.89
N VAL A 121 12.29 4.51 -6.04
CA VAL A 121 11.26 5.52 -6.27
C VAL A 121 11.50 6.25 -7.60
N GLN A 122 12.75 6.60 -7.91
CA GLN A 122 13.08 7.26 -9.17
C GLN A 122 12.92 6.34 -10.39
N ALA A 123 13.38 5.09 -10.29
CA ALA A 123 13.44 4.16 -11.42
C ALA A 123 12.09 3.51 -11.75
N VAL A 124 11.28 3.22 -10.73
CA VAL A 124 10.03 2.45 -10.88
C VAL A 124 8.80 3.36 -10.76
N LEU A 125 8.80 4.29 -9.79
CA LEU A 125 7.65 5.17 -9.50
C LEU A 125 7.81 6.57 -10.12
N TYR A 126 8.85 6.81 -10.91
CA TYR A 126 9.09 8.08 -11.61
C TYR A 126 9.09 9.30 -10.68
N GLY A 127 9.58 9.12 -9.45
CA GLY A 127 9.64 10.18 -8.44
C GLY A 127 8.31 10.52 -7.76
N ARG A 128 7.23 9.76 -7.99
CA ARG A 128 5.88 10.01 -7.48
C ARG A 128 5.56 9.21 -6.20
N ALA A 129 6.54 9.15 -5.32
CA ALA A 129 6.42 8.54 -4.01
C ALA A 129 7.45 9.15 -3.06
N GLU A 130 7.20 9.03 -1.77
CA GLU A 130 8.16 9.40 -0.73
C GLU A 130 8.69 8.13 -0.04
N VAL A 131 9.96 8.13 0.37
CA VAL A 131 10.53 6.98 1.08
C VAL A 131 9.84 6.83 2.44
N ALA A 132 9.44 5.60 2.77
CA ALA A 132 8.73 5.34 4.01
C ALA A 132 9.67 5.31 5.22
N GLN A 133 9.21 5.88 6.34
CA GLN A 133 9.91 5.84 7.64
C GLN A 133 9.01 5.31 8.78
N SER A 134 7.82 4.82 8.45
CA SER A 134 6.89 4.22 9.40
C SER A 134 5.84 3.41 8.66
N ALA A 135 5.23 2.44 9.35
CA ALA A 135 4.11 1.65 8.86
C ALA A 135 2.78 2.39 8.99
N LEU A 136 2.74 3.51 9.71
CA LEU A 136 1.62 4.44 9.64
C LEU A 136 1.66 5.13 8.26
N PRO A 137 0.55 5.31 7.54
CA PRO A 137 0.53 6.25 6.43
C PRO A 137 0.69 7.69 6.92
N ARG A 138 1.01 8.63 6.03
CA ARG A 138 1.08 10.07 6.36
C ARG A 138 -0.31 10.62 6.67
N MET A 139 -0.68 10.59 7.94
CA MET A 139 -1.99 11.00 8.45
C MET A 139 -1.85 11.70 9.82
N ARG A 140 -2.98 11.95 10.50
CA ARG A 140 -2.94 12.49 11.86
C ARG A 140 -2.10 11.59 12.78
N PHE A 141 -1.23 12.19 13.58
CA PHE A 141 -0.26 11.53 14.47
C PHE A 141 0.90 10.82 13.75
N TRP A 142 1.15 11.17 12.49
CA TRP A 142 2.38 10.83 11.80
C TRP A 142 3.60 11.46 12.48
N ASN A 143 4.63 10.67 12.76
CA ASN A 143 5.90 11.14 13.32
C ASN A 143 6.87 11.52 12.18
N ASP A 144 7.13 12.82 12.02
CA ASP A 144 8.06 13.35 11.02
C ASP A 144 9.49 13.58 11.56
N GLU A 145 9.75 13.28 12.85
CA GLU A 145 11.07 13.39 13.48
C GLU A 145 11.99 12.21 13.11
N THR A 146 11.40 11.07 12.72
CA THR A 146 12.15 9.87 12.29
C THR A 146 12.53 9.98 10.82
N ALA A 147 13.82 10.06 10.53
CA ALA A 147 14.32 10.01 9.15
C ALA A 147 14.25 8.57 8.60
N PRO A 148 13.96 8.36 7.30
CA PRO A 148 14.02 7.04 6.69
C PRO A 148 15.39 6.37 6.84
N TYR A 149 15.42 5.03 6.84
CA TYR A 149 16.67 4.28 6.79
C TYR A 149 17.53 4.72 5.61
N PRO A 150 18.80 5.15 5.84
CA PRO A 150 19.68 5.53 4.76
C PRO A 150 20.06 4.32 3.91
N TYR A 151 20.55 4.57 2.70
CA TYR A 151 21.22 3.55 1.90
C TYR A 151 22.70 3.48 2.31
N ASP A 152 23.06 2.40 3.02
CA ASP A 152 24.43 2.15 3.48
C ASP A 152 24.76 0.64 3.39
N PRO A 153 25.19 0.17 2.19
CA PRO A 153 25.58 -1.23 2.00
C PRO A 153 26.77 -1.67 2.85
N GLU A 154 27.62 -0.75 3.31
CA GLU A 154 28.77 -1.10 4.13
C GLU A 154 28.34 -1.39 5.56
N ALA A 155 27.51 -0.53 6.15
CA ALA A 155 26.90 -0.79 7.44
C ALA A 155 26.01 -2.05 7.40
N ALA A 156 25.28 -2.28 6.30
CA ALA A 156 24.52 -3.51 6.11
C ALA A 156 25.41 -4.77 6.14
N ARG A 157 26.54 -4.78 5.42
CA ARG A 157 27.52 -5.88 5.46
C ARG A 157 28.06 -6.12 6.87
N GLN A 158 28.38 -5.05 7.59
CA GLN A 158 28.87 -5.15 8.96
C GLN A 158 27.82 -5.79 9.88
N LEU A 159 26.57 -5.32 9.84
CA LEU A 159 25.48 -5.89 10.62
C LEU A 159 25.25 -7.37 10.28
N LEU A 160 25.26 -7.73 9.00
CA LEU A 160 25.11 -9.13 8.58
C LEU A 160 26.25 -10.02 9.11
N ALA A 161 27.48 -9.52 9.14
CA ALA A 161 28.63 -10.25 9.68
C ALA A 161 28.57 -10.46 11.20
N GLU A 162 28.02 -9.49 11.93
CA GLU A 162 27.86 -9.53 13.39
C GLU A 162 26.59 -10.27 13.84
N SER A 163 25.59 -10.38 12.96
CA SER A 163 24.31 -11.06 13.19
C SER A 163 24.39 -12.60 13.15
N THR A 164 23.26 -13.25 13.44
CA THR A 164 23.09 -14.71 13.26
C THR A 164 23.30 -15.20 11.82
N ALA A 165 23.23 -14.31 10.82
CA ALA A 165 23.47 -14.66 9.42
C ALA A 165 24.95 -14.91 9.09
N GLY A 166 25.89 -14.49 9.94
CA GLY A 166 27.33 -14.76 9.74
C GLY A 166 27.93 -14.22 8.43
N GLY A 167 27.36 -13.14 7.88
CA GLY A 167 27.87 -12.44 6.70
C GLY A 167 27.10 -12.67 5.39
N GLY A 168 26.04 -13.48 5.39
CA GLY A 168 25.18 -13.67 4.22
C GLY A 168 24.28 -14.90 4.30
N PHE A 169 23.22 -14.92 3.50
CA PHE A 169 22.25 -16.03 3.47
C PHE A 169 21.48 -16.03 2.14
N SER A 170 20.73 -17.10 1.89
CA SER A 170 19.79 -17.18 0.77
C SER A 170 18.36 -17.09 1.27
N THR A 171 17.47 -16.45 0.50
CA THR A 171 16.07 -16.28 0.86
C THR A 171 15.17 -16.17 -0.37
N THR A 172 13.86 -16.28 -0.14
CA THR A 172 12.82 -16.05 -1.14
C THR A 172 12.14 -14.68 -0.96
N LEU A 173 11.79 -14.02 -2.06
CA LEU A 173 10.99 -12.80 -2.08
C LEU A 173 9.74 -13.01 -2.93
N GLY A 174 8.59 -13.11 -2.25
CA GLY A 174 7.28 -13.25 -2.89
C GLY A 174 6.80 -11.95 -3.52
N VAL A 175 6.27 -12.04 -4.74
CA VAL A 175 5.65 -10.95 -5.50
C VAL A 175 4.36 -11.44 -6.15
N THR A 176 3.32 -10.61 -6.14
CA THR A 176 2.06 -10.96 -6.81
C THR A 176 2.26 -11.03 -8.32
N ALA A 177 1.93 -12.17 -8.92
CA ALA A 177 2.02 -12.36 -10.36
C ALA A 177 1.20 -11.31 -11.12
N GLY A 178 1.82 -10.70 -12.13
CA GLY A 178 1.21 -9.62 -12.93
C GLY A 178 1.36 -8.22 -12.35
N ASP A 179 1.89 -8.06 -11.14
CA ASP A 179 2.27 -6.76 -10.60
C ASP A 179 3.64 -6.33 -11.12
N ALA A 180 3.65 -5.65 -12.27
CA ALA A 180 4.87 -5.21 -12.92
C ALA A 180 5.69 -4.21 -12.08
N GLU A 181 5.03 -3.40 -11.25
CA GLU A 181 5.71 -2.43 -10.38
C GLU A 181 6.46 -3.18 -9.27
N HIS A 182 5.80 -4.09 -8.56
CA HIS A 182 6.44 -4.89 -7.51
C HIS A 182 7.52 -5.85 -8.07
N THR A 183 7.33 -6.43 -9.25
CA THR A 183 8.38 -7.26 -9.90
C THR A 183 9.63 -6.42 -10.23
N ALA A 184 9.47 -5.18 -10.67
CA ALA A 184 10.59 -4.29 -10.93
C ALA A 184 11.32 -3.90 -9.64
N VAL A 185 10.57 -3.59 -8.56
CA VAL A 185 11.12 -3.33 -7.23
C VAL A 185 11.91 -4.55 -6.72
N ALA A 186 11.33 -5.74 -6.78
CA ALA A 186 11.97 -6.99 -6.34
C ALA A 186 13.28 -7.27 -7.09
N THR A 187 13.32 -6.97 -8.39
CA THR A 187 14.52 -7.15 -9.21
C THR A 187 15.65 -6.20 -8.76
N ILE A 188 15.35 -4.92 -8.54
CA ILE A 188 16.33 -3.95 -8.02
C ILE A 188 16.81 -4.37 -6.63
N MET A 189 15.89 -4.78 -5.76
CA MET A 189 16.22 -5.25 -4.41
C MET A 189 17.13 -6.47 -4.45
N LYS A 190 16.83 -7.47 -5.29
CA LYS A 190 17.68 -8.65 -5.49
C LYS A 190 19.12 -8.27 -5.82
N ASP A 191 19.30 -7.35 -6.77
CA ASP A 191 20.64 -6.90 -7.19
C ASP A 191 21.37 -6.13 -6.08
N GLN A 192 20.65 -5.34 -5.27
CA GLN A 192 21.21 -4.59 -4.15
C GLN A 192 21.56 -5.48 -2.95
N LEU A 193 20.68 -6.43 -2.62
CA LEU A 193 20.86 -7.39 -1.54
C LEU A 193 22.02 -8.35 -1.83
N ALA A 194 22.22 -8.75 -3.08
CA ALA A 194 23.36 -9.59 -3.48
C ALA A 194 24.72 -8.92 -3.17
N GLN A 195 24.80 -7.58 -3.24
CA GLN A 195 26.03 -6.82 -2.96
C GLN A 195 26.44 -6.84 -1.48
N VAL A 196 25.51 -7.21 -0.59
CA VAL A 196 25.77 -7.36 0.85
C VAL A 196 25.77 -8.82 1.30
N GLY A 197 25.72 -9.78 0.36
CA GLY A 197 25.78 -11.22 0.64
C GLY A 197 24.43 -11.89 0.85
N VAL A 198 23.32 -11.24 0.50
CA VAL A 198 21.97 -11.82 0.58
C VAL A 198 21.50 -12.23 -0.82
N GLU A 199 21.44 -13.54 -1.07
CA GLU A 199 21.02 -14.11 -2.35
C GLU A 199 19.48 -14.27 -2.36
N VAL A 200 18.79 -13.55 -3.24
CA VAL A 200 17.32 -13.55 -3.31
C VAL A 200 16.81 -14.32 -4.53
N GLU A 201 15.94 -15.30 -4.28
CA GLU A 201 15.09 -15.95 -5.28
C GLU A 201 13.72 -15.27 -5.30
N ILE A 202 13.35 -14.67 -6.44
CA ILE A 202 12.04 -14.03 -6.59
C ILE A 202 11.02 -15.11 -6.95
N TYR A 203 9.94 -15.19 -6.17
CA TYR A 203 8.81 -16.07 -6.39
C TYR A 203 7.59 -15.25 -6.81
N GLU A 204 7.15 -15.39 -8.06
CA GLU A 204 5.89 -14.80 -8.53
C GLU A 204 4.75 -15.80 -8.32
N GLY A 205 3.84 -15.46 -7.42
CA GLY A 205 2.69 -16.29 -7.06
C GLY A 205 1.36 -15.65 -7.41
N GLU A 206 0.36 -16.46 -7.74
CA GLU A 206 -1.03 -15.99 -7.87
C GLU A 206 -1.49 -15.32 -6.56
N SER A 207 -2.19 -14.19 -6.65
CA SER A 207 -2.56 -13.37 -5.48
C SER A 207 -3.24 -14.17 -4.37
N ALA A 208 -4.17 -15.07 -4.72
CA ALA A 208 -4.86 -15.91 -3.74
C ALA A 208 -3.94 -16.94 -3.06
N ALA A 209 -2.92 -17.45 -3.76
CA ALA A 209 -1.96 -18.39 -3.19
C ALA A 209 -1.00 -17.69 -2.23
N LEU A 210 -0.41 -16.56 -2.66
CA LEU A 210 0.41 -15.72 -1.77
C LEU A 210 -0.36 -15.27 -0.54
N TYR A 211 -1.64 -14.90 -0.71
CA TYR A 211 -2.50 -14.56 0.42
C TYR A 211 -2.61 -15.71 1.43
N VAL A 212 -2.79 -16.95 0.96
CA VAL A 212 -2.87 -18.13 1.85
C VAL A 212 -1.53 -18.35 2.55
N ASP A 213 -0.43 -18.39 1.79
CA ASP A 213 0.90 -18.66 2.32
C ASP A 213 1.29 -17.60 3.37
N THR A 214 1.05 -16.32 3.08
CA THR A 214 1.33 -15.19 3.98
C THR A 214 0.35 -15.11 5.15
N PHE A 215 -0.93 -14.87 4.88
CA PHE A 215 -1.89 -14.47 5.90
C PHE A 215 -2.55 -15.63 6.66
N GLN A 216 -2.54 -16.84 6.09
CA GLN A 216 -3.07 -18.04 6.76
C GLN A 216 -1.96 -18.95 7.28
N GLY A 217 -0.81 -18.99 6.60
CA GLY A 217 0.26 -19.95 6.86
C GLY A 217 1.47 -19.39 7.63
N LEU A 218 1.75 -18.08 7.56
CA LEU A 218 3.09 -17.53 7.89
C LEU A 218 4.23 -18.33 7.22
N ASP A 219 3.98 -18.82 6.01
CA ASP A 219 4.87 -19.70 5.24
C ASP A 219 5.56 -18.92 4.12
N TYR A 220 6.40 -17.97 4.53
CA TYR A 220 7.18 -17.14 3.62
C TYR A 220 8.44 -16.63 4.34
N ASP A 221 9.45 -16.21 3.58
CA ASP A 221 10.60 -15.50 4.14
C ASP A 221 10.37 -13.98 4.07
N LEU A 222 10.28 -13.47 2.85
CA LEU A 222 10.00 -12.08 2.51
C LEU A 222 8.85 -12.02 1.49
N VAL A 223 7.98 -11.01 1.59
CA VAL A 223 6.95 -10.76 0.58
C VAL A 223 6.71 -9.26 0.41
N ILE A 224 6.72 -8.76 -0.82
CA ILE A 224 6.34 -7.37 -1.10
C ILE A 224 4.82 -7.26 -0.89
N GLN A 225 4.41 -6.31 -0.05
CA GLN A 225 3.02 -6.04 0.29
C GLN A 225 2.78 -4.55 0.39
N TYR A 226 1.51 -4.20 0.49
CA TYR A 226 1.07 -2.87 0.86
C TYR A 226 -0.09 -2.97 1.82
N HIS A 227 -0.33 -1.90 2.56
CA HIS A 227 -1.57 -1.72 3.31
C HIS A 227 -2.12 -0.33 3.09
N THR A 228 -3.43 -0.22 3.32
CA THR A 228 -4.15 1.05 3.30
C THR A 228 -4.88 1.26 4.62
N THR A 229 -5.22 2.50 4.93
CA THR A 229 -6.12 2.82 6.04
C THR A 229 -7.55 3.05 5.54
N ASP A 230 -8.52 2.50 6.27
CA ASP A 230 -9.96 2.70 6.00
C ASP A 230 -10.51 3.93 6.74
N THR A 231 -9.71 4.51 7.63
CA THR A 231 -10.09 5.67 8.45
C THR A 231 -8.97 6.70 8.50
N ILE A 232 -9.29 7.93 8.88
CA ILE A 232 -8.29 8.98 9.10
C ILE A 232 -7.78 9.03 10.55
N ASP A 233 -7.88 7.92 11.28
CA ASP A 233 -7.38 7.77 12.65
C ASP A 233 -6.29 6.68 12.73
N ALA A 234 -5.18 6.99 13.42
CA ALA A 234 -4.01 6.11 13.52
C ALA A 234 -4.29 4.79 14.26
N SER A 235 -5.37 4.72 15.06
CA SER A 235 -5.72 3.52 15.82
C SER A 235 -5.98 2.30 14.94
N GLN A 236 -6.71 2.46 13.83
CA GLN A 236 -7.05 1.33 12.95
C GLN A 236 -5.78 0.69 12.39
N ILE A 237 -4.89 1.50 11.81
CA ILE A 237 -3.69 0.97 11.18
C ILE A 237 -2.61 0.57 12.21
N THR A 238 -2.55 1.20 13.38
CA THR A 238 -1.65 0.76 14.46
C THR A 238 -1.97 -0.66 14.89
N ARG A 239 -3.26 -0.95 15.12
CA ARG A 239 -3.74 -2.28 15.52
C ARG A 239 -3.50 -3.32 14.42
N TYR A 240 -3.68 -2.92 13.15
CA TYR A 240 -3.46 -3.79 11.99
C TYR A 240 -1.97 -4.06 11.72
N ALA A 241 -1.14 -3.03 11.81
CA ALA A 241 0.21 -3.05 11.25
C ALA A 241 1.31 -3.29 12.30
N MET A 242 1.12 -2.88 13.54
CA MET A 242 2.21 -2.83 14.54
C MET A 242 1.87 -3.59 15.83
N ALA A 243 0.61 -3.61 16.25
CA ALA A 243 0.19 -4.38 17.41
C ALA A 243 0.21 -5.89 17.11
N SER A 244 0.75 -6.67 18.05
CA SER A 244 0.95 -8.11 17.93
C SER A 244 -0.14 -8.94 18.61
N ARG A 245 -0.83 -8.37 19.61
CA ARG A 245 -1.82 -9.07 20.44
C ARG A 245 -3.28 -8.75 20.11
N ASP A 246 -3.51 -7.86 19.16
CA ASP A 246 -4.85 -7.44 18.77
C ASP A 246 -5.49 -8.37 17.72
N ASP A 247 -6.78 -8.18 17.48
CA ASP A 247 -7.67 -9.00 16.66
C ASP A 247 -7.27 -9.12 15.17
N GLY A 248 -6.27 -9.97 14.91
CA GLY A 248 -6.30 -10.88 13.75
C GLY A 248 -5.08 -10.87 12.84
N THR A 249 -4.25 -9.82 12.85
CA THR A 249 -3.15 -9.69 11.88
C THR A 249 -1.78 -9.98 12.46
N GLY A 250 -1.55 -9.84 13.77
CA GLY A 250 -0.23 -10.11 14.37
C GLY A 250 0.89 -9.28 13.75
N ALA A 251 0.67 -7.95 13.68
CA ALA A 251 1.55 -6.98 13.02
C ALA A 251 1.89 -7.34 11.56
N LEU A 252 0.93 -7.15 10.65
CA LEU A 252 1.08 -7.46 9.21
C LEU A 252 1.41 -8.93 8.92
N TRP A 253 0.98 -9.86 9.76
CA TRP A 253 1.24 -11.29 9.66
C TRP A 253 2.74 -11.56 9.51
N THR A 254 3.55 -10.90 10.31
CA THR A 254 5.02 -11.05 10.33
C THR A 254 5.50 -11.94 11.47
N GLY A 255 4.64 -12.21 12.46
CA GLY A 255 5.02 -12.85 13.71
C GLY A 255 5.83 -11.94 14.64
N TYR A 256 5.95 -10.65 14.31
CA TYR A 256 6.55 -9.63 15.16
C TYR A 256 5.77 -9.46 16.47
N VAL A 257 6.49 -9.36 17.59
CA VAL A 257 5.93 -9.17 18.92
C VAL A 257 6.71 -8.10 19.66
N ASN A 258 6.01 -7.05 20.10
CA ASN A 258 6.56 -6.01 20.96
C ASN A 258 5.50 -5.60 22.00
N GLU A 259 5.71 -6.03 23.25
CA GLU A 259 4.73 -5.82 24.32
C GLU A 259 4.50 -4.34 24.63
N ARG A 260 5.52 -3.49 24.45
CA ARG A 260 5.39 -2.05 24.68
C ARG A 260 4.49 -1.39 23.62
N ILE A 261 4.63 -1.80 22.36
CA ILE A 261 3.73 -1.35 21.28
C ILE A 261 2.29 -1.79 21.58
N ASP A 262 2.07 -3.02 22.06
CA ASP A 262 0.73 -3.49 22.43
C ASP A 262 0.11 -2.66 23.57
N GLU A 263 0.89 -2.34 24.60
CA GLU A 263 0.46 -1.48 25.71
C GLU A 263 0.08 -0.08 25.24
N LEU A 264 0.96 0.55 24.45
CA LEU A 264 0.75 1.89 23.90
C LEU A 264 -0.47 1.95 22.97
N ALA A 265 -0.67 0.92 22.13
CA ALA A 265 -1.80 0.84 21.21
C ALA A 265 -3.13 0.74 21.98
N ALA A 266 -3.16 -0.05 23.07
CA ALA A 266 -4.32 -0.17 23.94
C ALA A 266 -4.64 1.13 24.69
N GLU A 267 -3.61 1.83 25.18
CA GLU A 267 -3.74 3.13 25.83
C GLU A 267 -4.30 4.18 24.86
N ALA A 268 -3.68 4.32 23.68
CA ALA A 268 -4.03 5.30 22.66
C ALA A 268 -5.46 5.13 22.09
N LEU A 269 -6.02 3.92 22.20
CA LEU A 269 -7.40 3.61 21.79
C LEU A 269 -8.45 4.21 22.74
N THR A 270 -8.10 4.38 24.02
CA THR A 270 -9.04 4.88 25.05
C THR A 270 -8.78 6.34 25.44
N GLU A 271 -7.61 6.86 25.10
CA GLU A 271 -7.24 8.26 25.32
C GLU A 271 -8.04 9.21 24.41
N GLN A 272 -8.47 10.35 24.96
CA GLN A 272 -9.26 11.36 24.28
C GLN A 272 -8.51 12.68 24.06
N ASP A 273 -7.44 12.95 24.82
CA ASP A 273 -6.57 14.11 24.62
C ASP A 273 -5.69 13.90 23.37
N PRO A 274 -5.83 14.75 22.34
CA PRO A 274 -5.02 14.65 21.12
C PRO A 274 -3.52 14.73 21.34
N ALA A 275 -3.04 15.51 22.31
CA ALA A 275 -1.61 15.68 22.55
C ALA A 275 -1.02 14.41 23.17
N VAL A 276 -1.74 13.79 24.11
CA VAL A 276 -1.33 12.51 24.69
C VAL A 276 -1.37 11.39 23.64
N ARG A 277 -2.42 11.34 22.80
CA ARG A 277 -2.46 10.37 21.68
C ARG A 277 -1.28 10.52 20.73
N GLU A 278 -0.88 11.76 20.43
CA GLU A 278 0.27 12.05 19.57
C GLU A 278 1.56 11.45 20.13
N GLU A 279 1.86 11.72 21.41
CA GLU A 279 3.03 11.17 22.11
C GLU A 279 3.05 9.63 22.06
N LEU A 280 1.90 8.99 22.32
CA LEU A 280 1.77 7.52 22.27
C LEU A 280 2.05 6.97 20.86
N TYR A 281 1.44 7.56 19.82
CA TYR A 281 1.67 7.11 18.44
C TYR A 281 3.08 7.41 17.94
N PHE A 282 3.74 8.46 18.43
CA PHE A 282 5.12 8.75 18.11
C PHE A 282 6.05 7.68 18.69
N GLU A 283 5.84 7.28 19.94
CA GLU A 283 6.60 6.19 20.58
C GLU A 283 6.38 4.86 19.85
N ILE A 284 5.13 4.53 19.46
CA ILE A 284 4.83 3.32 18.68
C ILE A 284 5.60 3.28 17.36
N GLN A 285 5.58 4.39 16.61
CA GLN A 285 6.28 4.47 15.32
C GLN A 285 7.79 4.35 15.49
N GLN A 286 8.36 4.99 16.52
CA GLN A 286 9.79 4.90 16.82
C GLN A 286 10.20 3.46 17.18
N LEU A 287 9.45 2.79 18.05
CA LEU A 287 9.72 1.40 18.43
C LEU A 287 9.70 0.46 17.22
N GLY A 288 8.68 0.57 16.37
CA GLY A 288 8.62 -0.22 15.13
C GLY A 288 9.78 0.10 14.18
N PHE A 289 10.14 1.38 14.05
CA PHE A 289 11.27 1.79 13.23
C PHE A 289 12.59 1.19 13.73
N ASP A 290 12.87 1.30 15.03
CA ASP A 290 14.10 0.81 15.67
C ASP A 290 14.24 -0.72 15.56
N ASP A 291 13.12 -1.45 15.72
CA ASP A 291 13.09 -2.91 15.59
C ASP A 291 13.17 -3.40 14.14
N ALA A 292 13.11 -2.48 13.16
CA ALA A 292 13.11 -2.76 11.73
C ALA A 292 12.12 -3.87 11.36
N PHE A 293 10.91 -3.85 11.93
CA PHE A 293 10.01 -5.00 11.85
C PHE A 293 9.50 -5.31 10.43
N ILE A 294 9.59 -4.34 9.53
CA ILE A 294 9.42 -4.48 8.08
C ILE A 294 10.60 -3.83 7.35
N LEU A 295 10.76 -4.15 6.06
CA LEU A 295 11.61 -3.36 5.18
C LEU A 295 10.76 -2.23 4.58
N TYR A 296 11.03 -1.00 4.99
CA TYR A 296 10.29 0.18 4.55
C TYR A 296 10.64 0.51 3.10
N LEU A 297 9.63 0.62 2.23
CA LEU A 297 9.82 1.05 0.84
C LEU A 297 9.38 2.51 0.67
N TYR A 298 8.10 2.76 0.47
CA TYR A 298 7.60 4.09 0.10
C TYR A 298 6.10 4.30 0.38
N PHE A 299 5.71 5.57 0.41
CA PHE A 299 4.33 6.05 0.34
C PHE A 299 4.02 6.43 -1.11
N PRO A 300 3.39 5.55 -1.92
CA PRO A 300 3.10 5.88 -3.30
C PRO A 300 1.89 6.82 -3.39
N ASP A 301 1.96 7.78 -4.31
CA ASP A 301 0.78 8.58 -4.64
C ASP A 301 -0.23 7.73 -5.42
N SER A 302 -1.52 7.92 -5.14
CA SER A 302 -2.57 7.37 -5.97
C SER A 302 -2.63 8.14 -7.29
N ARG A 303 -3.04 7.45 -8.35
CA ARG A 303 -3.05 7.97 -9.72
C ARG A 303 -4.24 7.42 -10.49
N THR A 304 -5.10 8.33 -10.94
CA THR A 304 -6.33 7.99 -11.67
C THR A 304 -6.42 8.86 -12.92
N GLY A 305 -6.59 8.24 -14.07
CA GLY A 305 -6.82 8.92 -15.34
C GLY A 305 -8.32 9.13 -15.54
N LEU A 306 -8.70 10.29 -16.04
CA LEU A 306 -10.08 10.63 -16.36
C LEU A 306 -10.15 11.30 -17.72
N ARG A 307 -11.28 11.19 -18.38
CA ARG A 307 -11.59 12.07 -19.50
C ARG A 307 -11.76 13.52 -19.00
N ALA A 308 -11.38 14.48 -19.83
CA ALA A 308 -11.41 15.90 -19.49
C ALA A 308 -12.84 16.44 -19.24
N ASP A 309 -13.87 15.78 -19.78
CA ASP A 309 -15.27 16.13 -19.57
C ASP A 309 -15.85 15.59 -18.24
N ILE A 310 -15.09 14.79 -17.50
CA ILE A 310 -15.46 14.26 -16.18
C ILE A 310 -15.05 15.23 -15.07
N ASN A 311 -16.01 15.54 -14.20
CA ASN A 311 -15.86 16.52 -13.15
C ASN A 311 -16.33 15.95 -11.80
N GLY A 312 -15.85 16.54 -10.70
CA GLY A 312 -16.29 16.18 -9.34
C GLY A 312 -15.72 14.87 -8.79
N PHE A 313 -14.92 14.13 -9.56
CA PHE A 313 -14.20 12.96 -9.04
C PHE A 313 -13.07 13.41 -8.11
N GLN A 314 -12.95 12.74 -6.96
CA GLN A 314 -11.92 13.01 -5.97
C GLN A 314 -11.28 11.70 -5.51
N ILE A 315 -9.95 11.73 -5.37
CA ILE A 315 -9.21 10.71 -4.65
C ILE A 315 -9.24 11.11 -3.17
N LEU A 316 -9.91 10.30 -2.34
CA LEU A 316 -9.95 10.55 -0.90
C LEU A 316 -8.69 10.01 -0.21
N PRO A 317 -8.33 10.51 0.98
CA PRO A 317 -7.18 10.01 1.74
C PRO A 317 -7.21 8.49 1.98
N THR A 318 -8.40 7.89 2.08
CA THR A 318 -8.60 6.43 2.26
C THR A 318 -8.70 5.67 0.91
N ALA A 319 -8.24 6.28 -0.19
CA ALA A 319 -8.19 5.73 -1.56
C ALA A 319 -9.54 5.28 -2.19
N ASN A 320 -10.66 5.57 -1.54
CA ASN A 320 -12.01 5.35 -2.01
C ASN A 320 -12.56 6.55 -2.81
N TYR A 321 -13.59 6.29 -3.61
CA TYR A 321 -14.17 7.28 -4.54
C TYR A 321 -15.67 7.49 -4.27
N ARG A 322 -16.17 8.69 -4.58
CA ARG A 322 -17.58 9.07 -4.40
C ARG A 322 -18.25 9.37 -5.73
N MET A 323 -18.78 8.33 -6.38
CA MET A 323 -19.39 8.49 -7.70
C MET A 323 -20.65 9.36 -7.72
N TRP A 324 -21.25 9.67 -6.57
CA TRP A 324 -22.42 10.56 -6.49
C TRP A 324 -22.08 12.05 -6.60
N GLU A 325 -20.81 12.42 -6.43
CA GLU A 325 -20.30 13.79 -6.62
C GLU A 325 -19.83 14.01 -8.07
N VAL A 326 -19.67 12.93 -8.85
CA VAL A 326 -19.18 12.95 -10.23
C VAL A 326 -20.27 13.38 -11.19
N TRP A 327 -19.93 14.21 -12.17
CA TRP A 327 -20.80 14.60 -13.28
C TRP A 327 -20.01 14.77 -14.58
N ARG A 328 -20.71 14.73 -15.71
CA ARG A 328 -20.14 14.88 -17.04
C ARG A 328 -20.60 16.20 -17.67
N SER A 329 -19.65 16.97 -18.18
CA SER A 329 -19.94 18.18 -18.96
C SER A 329 -20.42 17.83 -20.37
N ALA A 330 -21.22 18.73 -20.96
CA ALA A 330 -21.88 18.52 -22.25
C ALA A 330 -20.97 18.72 -23.46
#